data_AF-A0A7K8B7Y9-F1
#
_entry.id   AF-A0A7K8B7Y9-F1
#
_cell.length_a   1.000
_cell.length_b   1.000
_cell.length_c   1.000
_cell.angle_alpha   90.00
_cell.angle_beta   90.00
_cell.angle_gamma   90.00
#
_symmetry.space_group_name_H-M   'P 1'
#
loop_
_entity.id
_entity.type
_entity.pdbx_description
1 polymer ?
#
loop_
_entity_poly.entity_id
_entity_poly.type
_entity_poly.pdbx_seq_one_letter_code
_entity_poly.pdbx_strand_id
1 'polypeptide(L)'
;MLTFGGLTLVVYCVFAIIGMELFHGKIQYFPANSNAPHALECGNPALKDSLFARAKYCKNNFNDFASSFIVLMELTVVNQWHDILSQPAKLYFIAFHIVMVIIIVNIFVSFILEAFFVEYSLEKSEVETAIEQKIQELGLGVQEDELQDEQLLDNMESAEHELEGEGGTKPQSKGLVFKIASKR
;
A
#
# COMPACT_ATOMS: atom_id res chain seq x y z
N MET A 1 -1.37 -17.15 0.50
CA MET A 1 -1.89 -16.67 1.81
C MET A 1 -1.33 -17.46 2.99
N LEU A 2 -1.52 -18.78 3.07
CA LEU A 2 -1.04 -19.60 4.20
C LEU A 2 0.49 -19.49 4.42
N THR A 3 1.27 -19.53 3.34
CA THR A 3 2.73 -19.38 3.36
C THR A 3 3.18 -18.03 3.92
N PHE A 4 2.46 -16.96 3.59
CA PHE A 4 2.71 -15.61 4.09
C PHE A 4 2.40 -15.50 5.59
N GLY A 5 1.30 -16.09 6.04
CA GLY A 5 0.99 -16.20 7.47
C GLY A 5 2.07 -16.96 8.24
N GLY A 6 2.57 -18.07 7.67
CA GLY A 6 3.68 -18.83 8.24
C GLY A 6 4.97 -18.02 8.34
N LEU A 7 5.36 -17.31 7.27
CA LEU A 7 6.52 -16.41 7.28
C LEU A 7 6.38 -15.33 8.36
N THR A 8 5.22 -14.66 8.40
CA THR A 8 4.93 -13.63 9.40
C THR A 8 5.08 -14.18 10.81
N LEU A 9 4.51 -15.36 11.08
CA LEU A 9 4.58 -16.01 12.39
C LEU A 9 6.03 -16.34 12.78
N VAL A 10 6.83 -16.87 11.86
CA VAL A 10 8.25 -17.17 12.12
C VAL A 10 9.01 -15.90 12.50
N VAL A 11 8.82 -14.80 11.77
CA VAL A 11 9.49 -13.54 12.11
C VAL A 11 9.01 -12.99 13.45
N TYR A 12 7.70 -13.04 13.74
CA TYR A 12 7.17 -12.70 15.07
C TYR A 12 7.82 -13.51 16.19
N CYS A 13 7.99 -14.83 16.01
CA CYS A 13 8.63 -15.69 17.00
C CYS A 13 10.08 -15.29 17.25
N VAL A 14 10.85 -15.01 16.19
CA VAL A 14 12.26 -14.58 16.31
C VAL A 14 12.35 -13.28 17.10
N PHE A 15 11.55 -12.27 16.74
CA PHE A 15 11.53 -11.01 17.47
C PHE A 15 11.01 -11.18 18.90
N ALA A 16 10.00 -12.01 19.14
CA ALA A 16 9.49 -12.26 20.49
C ALA A 16 10.57 -12.86 21.40
N ILE A 17 11.33 -13.85 20.92
CA ILE A 17 12.43 -14.46 21.68
C ILE A 17 13.52 -13.42 21.98
N ILE A 18 13.97 -12.66 20.97
CA ILE A 18 14.98 -11.61 21.15
C ILE A 18 14.48 -10.53 22.11
N GLY A 19 13.21 -10.11 21.97
CA GLY A 19 12.58 -9.10 22.82
C GLY A 19 12.48 -9.54 24.27
N MET A 20 12.16 -10.81 24.53
CA MET A 20 12.22 -11.38 25.87
C MET A 20 13.64 -11.29 26.44
N GLU A 21 14.66 -11.78 25.73
CA GLU A 21 16.05 -11.72 26.24
C GLU A 21 16.53 -10.28 26.55
N LEU A 22 16.12 -9.30 25.75
CA LEU A 22 16.53 -7.90 25.94
C LEU A 22 15.72 -7.15 27.00
N PHE A 23 14.43 -7.43 27.12
CA PHE A 23 13.48 -6.60 27.87
C PHE A 23 12.76 -7.34 29.00
N HIS A 24 13.13 -8.59 29.28
CA HIS A 24 12.54 -9.37 30.37
C HIS A 24 12.69 -8.65 31.73
N GLY A 25 11.58 -8.52 32.45
CA GLY A 25 11.49 -7.91 33.77
C GLY A 25 11.64 -6.39 33.80
N LYS A 26 11.86 -5.72 32.66
CA LYS A 26 12.07 -4.26 32.57
C LYS A 26 10.79 -3.45 32.73
N ILE A 27 9.66 -4.03 32.36
CA ILE A 27 8.32 -3.43 32.49
C ILE A 27 7.45 -4.45 33.19
N GLN A 28 6.83 -4.05 34.29
CA GLN A 28 5.97 -4.90 35.09
C GLN A 28 4.62 -4.24 35.32
N TYR A 29 3.57 -5.04 35.24
CA TYR A 29 2.22 -4.59 35.55
C TYR A 29 1.99 -4.71 37.06
N PHE A 30 1.60 -3.61 37.68
CA PHE A 30 1.18 -3.57 39.08
C PHE A 30 -0.32 -3.27 39.20
N PRO A 31 -1.04 -3.95 40.11
CA PRO A 31 -2.41 -3.57 40.42
C PRO A 31 -2.45 -2.19 41.09
N ALA A 32 -3.58 -1.47 40.95
CA ALA A 32 -3.74 -0.10 41.43
C ALA A 32 -3.51 0.09 42.95
N ASN A 33 -3.66 -0.98 43.74
CA ASN A 33 -3.48 -0.98 45.19
C ASN A 33 -2.10 -1.50 45.62
N SER A 34 -1.15 -1.62 44.70
CA SER A 34 0.18 -2.11 45.02
C SER A 34 0.98 -1.02 45.73
N ASN A 35 1.59 -1.38 46.87
CA ASN A 35 2.54 -0.53 47.58
C ASN A 35 3.99 -0.73 47.08
N ALA A 36 4.17 -1.39 45.93
CA ALA A 36 5.49 -1.61 45.37
C ALA A 36 6.14 -0.27 44.94
N PRO A 37 7.46 -0.11 45.15
CA PRO A 37 8.17 1.07 44.68
C PRO A 37 8.03 1.18 43.15
N HIS A 38 7.80 2.40 42.66
CA HIS A 38 7.63 2.69 41.22
C HIS A 38 6.47 1.93 40.54
N ALA A 39 5.45 1.49 41.28
CA ALA A 39 4.27 0.81 40.71
C ALA A 39 3.53 1.67 39.66
N LEU A 40 3.48 2.99 39.85
CA LEU A 40 2.90 3.95 38.90
C LEU A 40 3.73 4.10 37.62
N GLU A 41 5.00 3.68 37.64
CA GLU A 41 5.98 3.81 36.55
C GLU A 41 6.30 2.44 35.94
N CYS A 42 5.37 1.49 36.05
CA CYS A 42 5.53 0.11 35.59
C CYS A 42 6.77 -0.61 36.15
N GLY A 43 7.23 -0.22 37.35
CA GLY A 43 8.41 -0.79 38.01
C GLY A 43 9.76 -0.28 37.48
N ASN A 44 9.76 0.73 36.60
CA ASN A 44 10.97 1.29 36.04
C ASN A 44 11.01 2.82 36.20
N PRO A 45 11.95 3.36 37.01
CA PRO A 45 12.05 4.80 37.22
C PRO A 45 12.39 5.59 35.95
N ALA A 46 12.93 4.94 34.91
CA ALA A 46 13.18 5.59 33.62
C ALA A 46 11.87 5.93 32.87
N LEU A 47 10.74 5.34 33.26
CA LEU A 47 9.42 5.62 32.70
C LEU A 47 8.65 6.68 33.48
N LYS A 48 9.29 7.33 34.46
CA LYS A 48 8.70 8.42 35.23
C LYS A 48 8.20 9.53 34.29
N ASP A 49 6.95 9.94 34.51
CA ASP A 49 6.23 10.96 33.72
C ASP A 49 6.05 10.66 32.21
N SER A 50 6.41 9.45 31.76
CA SER A 50 6.20 9.01 30.37
C SER A 50 4.71 8.88 30.03
N LEU A 51 4.38 9.12 28.75
CA LEU A 51 3.05 8.83 28.22
C LEU A 51 2.71 7.34 28.34
N PHE A 52 3.71 6.47 28.22
CA PHE A 52 3.56 5.03 28.37
C PHE A 52 2.96 4.63 29.74
N ALA A 53 3.54 5.14 30.82
CA ALA A 53 3.06 4.88 32.18
C ALA A 53 1.68 5.51 32.41
N ARG A 54 1.47 6.77 31.96
CA ARG A 54 0.20 7.49 32.13
C ARG A 54 -0.97 6.84 31.37
N ALA A 55 -0.70 6.29 30.19
CA ALA A 55 -1.67 5.58 29.36
C ALA A 55 -1.92 4.12 29.82
N LYS A 56 -1.30 3.69 30.93
CA LYS A 56 -1.46 2.34 31.52
C LYS A 56 -1.01 1.20 30.59
N TYR A 57 0.00 1.43 29.75
CA TYR A 57 0.56 0.40 28.89
C TYR A 57 1.48 -0.61 29.61
N CYS A 58 1.55 -0.63 30.95
CA CYS A 58 2.41 -1.56 31.70
C CYS A 58 2.12 -3.06 31.45
N LYS A 59 0.95 -3.40 30.90
CA LYS A 59 0.63 -4.78 30.46
C LYS A 59 1.40 -5.19 29.21
N ASN A 60 1.89 -4.22 28.44
CA ASN A 60 2.69 -4.42 27.24
C ASN A 60 4.15 -4.61 27.67
N ASN A 61 4.52 -5.86 27.90
CA ASN A 61 5.86 -6.24 28.33
C ASN A 61 6.34 -7.49 27.59
N PHE A 62 7.63 -7.76 27.71
CA PHE A 62 8.30 -8.93 27.16
C PHE A 62 8.67 -9.95 28.25
N ASN A 63 7.83 -10.08 29.29
CA ASN A 63 8.11 -11.03 30.38
C ASN A 63 7.71 -12.45 30.00
N ASP A 64 6.68 -12.59 29.17
CA ASP A 64 6.16 -13.87 28.71
C ASP A 64 6.05 -13.89 27.18
N PHE A 65 6.10 -15.09 26.59
CA PHE A 65 5.99 -15.26 25.15
C PHE A 65 4.67 -14.71 24.58
N ALA A 66 3.55 -14.97 25.26
CA ALA A 66 2.24 -14.49 24.84
C ALA A 66 2.12 -12.96 24.92
N SER A 67 2.59 -12.36 26.02
CA SER A 67 2.61 -10.89 26.18
C SER A 67 3.50 -10.24 25.13
N SER A 68 4.67 -10.83 24.84
CA SER A 68 5.57 -10.37 23.77
C SER A 68 4.87 -10.35 22.41
N PHE A 69 4.11 -11.40 22.09
CA PHE A 69 3.33 -11.47 20.85
C PHE A 69 2.28 -10.35 20.75
N ILE A 70 1.59 -10.05 21.85
CA ILE A 70 0.62 -8.94 21.92
C ILE A 70 1.33 -7.61 21.65
N VAL A 71 2.48 -7.37 22.29
CA VAL A 71 3.27 -6.16 22.05
C VAL A 71 3.67 -6.03 20.58
N LEU A 72 4.20 -7.09 19.96
CA LEU A 72 4.58 -7.08 18.55
C LEU A 72 3.38 -6.85 17.60
N MET A 73 2.21 -7.38 17.95
CA MET A 73 0.98 -7.17 17.20
C MET A 73 0.53 -5.72 17.27
N GLU A 74 0.48 -5.15 18.48
CA GLU A 74 0.13 -3.74 18.67
C GLU A 74 1.12 -2.80 17.97
N LEU A 75 2.41 -3.13 17.98
CA LEU A 75 3.44 -2.39 17.26
C LEU A 75 3.26 -2.42 15.74
N THR A 76 2.72 -3.52 15.21
CA THR A 76 2.43 -3.64 13.77
C THR A 76 1.24 -2.78 13.36
N VAL A 77 0.26 -2.59 14.24
CA VAL A 77 -1.00 -1.88 13.91
C VAL A 77 -0.96 -0.39 14.27
N VAL A 78 -0.48 -0.02 15.47
CA VAL A 78 -0.73 1.32 16.07
C VAL A 78 0.54 2.18 16.17
N ASN A 79 1.71 1.66 15.80
CA ASN A 79 2.98 2.40 15.59
C ASN A 79 3.35 3.48 16.64
N GLN A 80 3.25 3.19 17.94
CA GLN A 80 3.61 4.14 19.02
C GLN A 80 5.04 3.99 19.58
N TRP A 81 5.91 3.21 18.93
CA TRP A 81 7.25 2.89 19.50
C TRP A 81 8.17 4.09 19.69
N HIS A 82 7.91 5.21 19.01
CA HIS A 82 8.71 6.43 19.08
C HIS A 82 8.77 7.05 20.48
N ASP A 83 7.67 6.96 21.23
CA ASP A 83 7.53 7.54 22.57
C ASP A 83 8.00 6.60 23.69
N ILE A 84 8.28 5.33 23.37
CA ILE A 84 8.37 4.29 24.41
C ILE A 84 9.80 4.13 24.96
N LEU A 85 10.90 4.46 24.26
CA LEU A 85 12.24 4.00 24.72
C LEU A 85 13.44 4.95 24.62
N SER A 86 14.39 4.69 25.54
CA SER A 86 15.75 5.23 25.60
C SER A 86 16.65 4.69 24.47
N GLN A 87 17.76 5.40 24.22
CA GLN A 87 18.68 5.26 23.08
C GLN A 87 19.06 3.81 22.65
N PRO A 88 19.40 2.86 23.55
CA PRO A 88 19.85 1.53 23.11
C PRO A 88 18.71 0.61 22.65
N ALA A 89 17.51 0.77 23.22
CA ALA A 89 16.40 -0.12 22.92
C ALA A 89 15.68 0.29 21.63
N LYS A 90 15.76 1.56 21.22
CA LYS A 90 15.21 2.08 19.95
C LYS A 90 15.61 1.26 18.73
N LEU A 91 16.85 0.76 18.68
CA LEU A 91 17.35 0.00 17.53
C LEU A 91 16.51 -1.27 17.27
N TYR A 92 16.10 -1.98 18.33
CA TYR A 92 15.26 -3.17 18.22
C TYR A 92 13.91 -2.83 17.58
N PHE A 93 13.24 -1.76 18.04
CA PHE A 93 11.93 -1.36 17.53
C PHE A 93 12.00 -0.83 16.10
N ILE A 94 13.07 -0.09 15.76
CA ILE A 94 13.32 0.36 14.39
C ILE A 94 13.52 -0.85 13.46
N ALA A 95 14.36 -1.82 13.86
CA ALA A 95 14.60 -3.03 13.08
C ALA A 95 13.30 -3.84 12.89
N PHE A 96 12.52 -4.03 13.95
CA PHE A 96 11.22 -4.68 13.87
C PHE A 96 10.28 -3.95 12.91
N HIS A 97 10.18 -2.62 13.00
CA HIS A 97 9.30 -1.82 12.16
C HIS A 97 9.69 -1.92 10.67
N ILE A 98 10.99 -1.84 10.36
CA ILE A 98 11.46 -1.99 8.98
C ILE A 98 11.11 -3.38 8.44
N VAL A 99 11.44 -4.44 9.18
CA VAL A 99 11.21 -5.81 8.70
C VAL A 99 9.72 -6.12 8.60
N MET A 100 8.94 -5.84 9.64
CA MET A 100 7.55 -6.29 9.70
C MET A 100 6.58 -5.35 9.03
N VAL A 101 6.64 -4.06 9.35
CA VAL A 101 5.66 -3.10 8.83
C VAL A 101 6.05 -2.66 7.41
N ILE A 102 7.31 -2.29 7.19
CA ILE A 102 7.71 -1.75 5.88
C ILE A 102 7.93 -2.85 4.85
N ILE A 103 8.53 -3.98 5.19
CA ILE A 103 8.82 -5.04 4.22
C ILE A 103 7.65 -6.03 4.15
N ILE A 104 7.35 -6.74 5.23
CA ILE A 104 6.39 -7.86 5.21
C ILE A 104 4.96 -7.38 4.88
N VAL A 105 4.43 -6.39 5.62
CA VAL A 105 3.06 -5.89 5.36
C VAL A 105 2.93 -5.26 3.96
N ASN A 106 3.91 -4.51 3.47
CA ASN A 106 3.81 -3.92 2.12
C ASN A 106 3.90 -4.98 1.01
N ILE A 107 4.71 -6.03 1.19
CA ILE A 107 4.73 -7.17 0.26
C ILE A 107 3.35 -7.86 0.25
N PHE A 108 2.72 -8.03 1.42
CA PHE A 108 1.37 -8.59 1.51
C PHE A 108 0.34 -7.75 0.78
N VAL A 109 0.33 -6.44 1.05
CA VAL A 109 -0.61 -5.51 0.42
C VAL A 109 -0.40 -5.49 -1.09
N SER A 110 0.85 -5.45 -1.55
CA SER A 110 1.16 -5.52 -2.99
C SER A 110 0.66 -6.81 -3.62
N PHE A 111 0.88 -7.96 -2.99
CA PHE A 111 0.38 -9.25 -3.48
C PHE A 111 -1.15 -9.26 -3.60
N ILE A 112 -1.84 -8.68 -2.62
CA ILE A 112 -3.30 -8.61 -2.62
C ILE A 112 -3.81 -7.66 -3.70
N LEU A 113 -3.20 -6.48 -3.84
CA LEU A 113 -3.55 -5.53 -4.88
C LEU A 113 -3.31 -6.09 -6.28
N GLU A 114 -2.23 -6.84 -6.49
CA GLU A 114 -1.95 -7.51 -7.77
C GLU A 114 -3.04 -8.53 -8.11
N ALA A 115 -3.43 -9.37 -7.14
CA ALA A 115 -4.50 -10.35 -7.34
C ALA A 115 -5.83 -9.68 -7.70
N PHE A 116 -6.19 -8.58 -7.02
CA PHE A 116 -7.39 -7.81 -7.35
C PHE A 116 -7.28 -7.10 -8.69
N PHE A 117 -6.11 -6.57 -9.03
CA PHE A 117 -5.88 -5.88 -10.29
C PHE A 117 -6.01 -6.81 -11.50
N VAL A 118 -5.49 -8.04 -11.38
CA VAL A 118 -5.63 -9.07 -12.42
C VAL A 118 -7.10 -9.44 -12.61
N GLU A 119 -7.83 -9.74 -11.53
CA GLU A 119 -9.25 -10.08 -11.62
C GLU A 119 -10.07 -8.95 -12.24
N TYR A 120 -9.87 -7.72 -11.77
CA TYR A 120 -10.55 -6.53 -12.29
C TYR A 120 -10.27 -6.28 -13.78
N SER A 121 -9.03 -6.54 -14.23
CA SER A 121 -8.65 -6.39 -15.64
C SER A 121 -9.28 -7.45 -16.53
N LEU A 122 -9.43 -8.68 -16.03
CA LEU A 122 -10.11 -9.77 -16.75
C LEU A 122 -11.61 -9.49 -16.88
N GLU A 123 -12.28 -9.10 -15.80
CA GLU A 123 -13.71 -8.72 -15.83
C GLU A 123 -13.96 -7.60 -16.83
N LYS A 124 -13.11 -6.57 -16.84
CA LYS A 124 -13.21 -5.47 -17.81
C LYS A 124 -13.03 -5.96 -19.25
N SER A 125 -12.06 -6.83 -19.50
CA SER A 125 -11.82 -7.40 -20.84
C SER A 125 -13.02 -8.23 -21.32
N GLU A 126 -13.64 -9.04 -20.46
CA GLU A 126 -14.82 -9.83 -20.83
C GLU A 126 -16.02 -8.94 -21.15
N VAL A 127 -16.24 -7.88 -20.37
CA VAL A 127 -17.31 -6.91 -20.60
C VAL A 127 -17.08 -6.12 -21.89
N GLU A 128 -15.85 -5.65 -22.14
CA GLU A 128 -15.50 -4.96 -23.39
C GLU A 128 -15.74 -5.87 -24.61
N THR A 129 -15.30 -7.13 -24.54
CA THR A 129 -15.51 -8.12 -25.61
C THR A 129 -17.01 -8.40 -25.84
N ALA A 130 -17.80 -8.51 -24.77
CA ALA A 130 -19.24 -8.73 -24.87
C ALA A 130 -19.98 -7.52 -25.45
N ILE A 131 -19.54 -6.30 -25.11
CA ILE A 131 -20.09 -5.06 -25.67
C ILE A 131 -19.78 -4.97 -27.18
N GLU A 132 -18.53 -5.24 -27.59
CA GLU A 132 -18.15 -5.26 -29.01
C GLU A 132 -19.00 -6.26 -29.81
N GLN A 133 -19.20 -7.46 -29.28
CA GLN A 133 -20.02 -8.48 -29.92
C GLN A 133 -21.49 -8.04 -30.07
N LYS A 134 -22.05 -7.35 -29.06
CA LYS A 134 -23.41 -6.81 -29.13
C LYS A 134 -23.56 -5.63 -30.08
N ILE A 135 -22.54 -4.78 -30.20
CA ILE A 135 -22.52 -3.68 -31.18
C ILE A 135 -22.51 -4.25 -32.60
N GLN A 136 -21.74 -5.32 -32.85
CA GLN A 136 -21.75 -6.04 -34.13
C GLN A 136 -23.10 -6.72 -34.42
N GLU A 137 -23.70 -7.40 -33.42
CA GLU A 137 -25.00 -8.07 -33.58
C GLU A 137 -26.15 -7.09 -33.89
N LEU A 138 -26.13 -5.90 -33.29
CA LEU A 138 -27.11 -4.84 -33.56
C LEU A 138 -26.83 -4.07 -34.86
N GLY A 139 -25.76 -4.40 -35.60
CA GLY A 139 -25.40 -3.73 -36.85
C GLY A 139 -24.95 -2.27 -36.66
N LEU A 140 -24.57 -1.89 -35.45
CA LEU A 140 -24.11 -0.54 -35.09
C LEU A 140 -22.58 -0.38 -35.18
N GLY A 141 -21.87 -1.42 -35.66
CA GLY A 141 -20.43 -1.37 -35.87
C GLY A 141 -20.09 -0.32 -36.94
N VAL A 142 -19.46 0.77 -36.53
CA VAL A 142 -18.86 1.72 -37.46
C VAL A 142 -17.66 1.02 -38.11
N GLN A 143 -17.75 0.74 -39.40
CA GLN A 143 -16.61 0.41 -40.24
C GLN A 143 -15.80 1.72 -40.36
N GLU A 144 -14.71 1.86 -39.62
CA GLU A 144 -13.72 2.90 -39.95
C GLU A 144 -13.07 2.46 -41.26
N ASP A 145 -13.62 2.97 -42.36
CA ASP A 145 -13.02 2.91 -43.69
C ASP A 145 -11.74 3.78 -43.67
N GLU A 146 -10.65 3.26 -43.11
CA GLU A 146 -9.29 3.81 -43.29
C GLU A 146 -8.85 3.80 -44.78
N LEU A 147 -9.67 3.26 -45.69
CA LEU A 147 -9.38 3.16 -47.13
C LEU A 147 -9.93 4.31 -47.99
N GLN A 148 -10.76 5.22 -47.45
CA GLN A 148 -11.29 6.35 -48.23
C GLN A 148 -10.55 7.68 -48.01
N ASP A 149 -9.94 7.89 -46.85
CA ASP A 149 -9.20 9.14 -46.58
C ASP A 149 -7.86 9.18 -47.33
N GLU A 150 -7.18 8.04 -47.54
CA GLU A 150 -5.91 8.01 -48.29
C GLU A 150 -6.13 8.32 -49.79
N GLN A 151 -7.26 7.89 -50.38
CA GLN A 151 -7.61 8.24 -51.77
C GLN A 151 -8.13 9.68 -51.93
N LEU A 152 -8.77 10.26 -50.91
CA LEU A 152 -9.20 11.65 -50.96
C LEU A 152 -8.03 12.63 -50.79
N LEU A 153 -7.05 12.27 -49.94
CA LEU A 153 -5.83 13.05 -49.77
C LEU A 153 -4.94 12.98 -51.03
N ASP A 154 -4.80 11.82 -51.68
CA ASP A 154 -3.98 11.68 -52.89
C ASP A 154 -4.58 12.44 -54.10
N ASN A 155 -5.92 12.51 -54.17
CA ASN A 155 -6.64 13.30 -55.19
C ASN A 155 -6.60 14.82 -54.93
N MET A 156 -6.52 15.25 -53.66
CA MET A 156 -6.33 16.65 -53.30
C MET A 156 -4.87 17.09 -53.45
N GLU A 157 -3.90 16.23 -53.12
CA GLU A 157 -2.46 16.51 -53.26
C GLU A 157 -2.05 16.58 -54.74
N SER A 158 -2.65 15.74 -55.60
CA SER A 158 -2.47 15.82 -57.05
C SER A 158 -3.08 17.07 -57.68
N ALA A 159 -4.12 17.65 -57.07
CA ALA A 159 -4.76 18.89 -57.56
C ALA A 159 -4.03 20.15 -57.09
N GLU A 160 -3.32 20.09 -55.95
CA GLU A 160 -2.56 21.22 -55.40
C GLU A 160 -1.14 21.33 -56.01
N HIS A 161 -0.56 20.25 -56.53
CA HIS A 161 0.80 20.28 -57.10
C HIS A 161 0.90 20.92 -58.51
N GLU A 162 -0.20 21.45 -59.07
CA GLU A 162 -0.21 22.28 -60.29
C GLU A 162 -0.25 23.80 -60.02
N LEU A 163 -0.35 24.25 -58.76
CA LEU A 163 -0.30 25.68 -58.42
C LEU A 163 0.60 25.96 -57.21
N GLU A 164 1.74 26.60 -57.50
CA GLU A 164 2.53 27.44 -56.57
C GLU A 164 3.33 26.65 -55.52
N GLY A 165 4.66 26.60 -55.51
CA GLY A 165 5.58 27.74 -55.57
C GLY A 165 6.01 28.17 -54.16
N GLU A 166 7.15 27.64 -53.68
CA GLU A 166 8.01 28.13 -52.59
C GLU A 166 7.52 28.17 -51.11
N GLY A 167 8.40 27.69 -50.22
CA GLY A 167 8.60 28.29 -48.89
C GLY A 167 7.86 27.66 -47.71
N GLY A 168 8.53 26.73 -47.00
CA GLY A 168 7.94 25.99 -45.88
C GLY A 168 7.68 26.78 -44.59
N THR A 169 6.91 26.16 -43.67
CA THR A 169 7.07 26.18 -42.19
C THR A 169 6.13 25.12 -41.58
N LYS A 170 6.65 24.29 -40.66
CA LYS A 170 5.93 23.26 -39.88
C LYS A 170 4.63 23.77 -39.23
N PRO A 171 3.65 22.89 -38.98
CA PRO A 171 2.80 23.03 -37.80
C PRO A 171 2.97 21.88 -36.79
N GLN A 172 2.71 22.31 -35.57
CA GLN A 172 2.91 21.70 -34.28
C GLN A 172 1.61 21.03 -33.81
N SER A 173 1.78 19.97 -33.01
CA SER A 173 0.77 19.24 -32.24
C SER A 173 -0.42 20.06 -31.75
N LYS A 174 -1.65 19.56 -31.92
CA LYS A 174 -2.77 19.83 -30.99
C LYS A 174 -3.63 18.60 -30.79
N GLY A 175 -3.83 18.28 -29.52
CA GLY A 175 -4.30 17.00 -29.03
C GLY A 175 -5.79 16.70 -29.26
N LEU A 176 -6.08 15.41 -29.09
CA LEU A 176 -7.41 14.81 -29.09
C LEU A 176 -8.30 15.47 -28.04
N VAL A 177 -9.43 16.04 -28.47
CA VAL A 177 -10.48 16.53 -27.57
C VAL A 177 -11.71 15.64 -27.75
N PHE A 178 -11.98 14.80 -26.75
CA PHE A 178 -13.23 14.05 -26.65
C PHE A 178 -14.36 14.99 -26.23
N LYS A 179 -15.41 15.09 -27.07
CA LYS A 179 -16.61 15.87 -26.77
C LYS A 179 -17.75 14.93 -26.43
N ILE A 180 -17.95 14.69 -25.13
CA ILE A 180 -19.09 13.93 -24.63
C ILE A 180 -20.33 14.83 -24.71
N ALA A 181 -21.23 14.53 -25.65
CA ALA A 181 -22.53 15.18 -25.75
C ALA A 181 -23.47 14.60 -24.68
N SER A 182 -23.72 15.37 -23.62
CA SER A 182 -24.84 15.16 -22.72
C SER A 182 -26.14 15.47 -23.47
N LYS A 183 -27.09 14.52 -23.49
CA LYS A 183 -28.49 14.82 -23.79
C LYS A 183 -29.38 14.36 -22.64
N ARG A 184 -30.34 15.24 -22.41
CA ARG A 184 -31.25 15.46 -21.29
C ARG A 184 -32.45 14.51 -21.32
#